data_AF-A0A359F0C4-F1
#
_entry.id   AF-A0A359F0C4-F1
#
_cell.length_a   1.000
_cell.length_b   1.000
_cell.length_c   1.000
_cell.angle_alpha   90.00
_cell.angle_beta   90.00
_cell.angle_gamma   90.00
#
_symmetry.space_group_name_H-M   'P 1'
#
loop_
_entity.id
_entity.type
_entity.pdbx_description
1 polymer ?
#
loop_
_entity_poly.entity_id
_entity_poly.type
_entity_poly.pdbx_seq_one_letter_code
_entity_poly.pdbx_strand_id
1 'polypeptide(L)'
;MKFAKQVGMIIVRNNTTVSGPMCRECGLSTARSFQATNLWAGWWGLISLVVNPFKILGNFMNSRKVKRLSPPVEPSKLAPLSPGRPLWQRPAMALPVAFVILLGWTIYQTSSLKRTADLVVGECISSRVAGGVARTMDCRDPHDMEVIGVVDDVSKMGEPTQGPCDALASELRVPEMPLEDLQIVYFQSSDKSQPKLICAVRRFDKQPMTGPLSGG
;
A
#
# COMPACT_ATOMS: atom_id res chain seq x y z
N MET A 1 7.48 -34.56 17.28
CA MET A 1 7.17 -33.39 16.41
C MET A 1 7.63 -32.11 17.12
N LYS A 2 7.92 -31.01 16.41
CA LYS A 2 8.43 -29.76 17.03
C LYS A 2 7.56 -28.56 16.64
N PHE A 3 7.08 -27.81 17.61
CA PHE A 3 6.34 -26.56 17.41
C PHE A 3 7.10 -25.39 18.02
N ALA A 4 7.15 -24.27 17.32
CA ALA A 4 7.85 -23.06 17.75
C ALA A 4 6.89 -21.87 17.84
N LYS A 5 6.93 -21.17 18.97
CA LYS A 5 6.24 -19.91 19.24
C LYS A 5 7.28 -18.80 19.27
N GLN A 6 7.02 -17.71 18.55
CA GLN A 6 7.85 -16.52 18.54
C GLN A 6 7.01 -15.29 18.85
N VAL A 7 7.53 -14.46 19.76
CA VAL A 7 7.04 -13.12 20.05
C VAL A 7 8.18 -12.17 19.71
N GLY A 8 7.98 -11.34 18.68
CA GLY A 8 8.89 -10.28 18.31
C GLY A 8 8.55 -9.01 19.09
N MET A 9 9.53 -8.45 19.78
CA MET A 9 9.56 -7.05 20.16
C MET A 9 10.53 -6.33 19.22
N ILE A 10 10.51 -4.99 19.19
CA ILE A 10 11.26 -4.19 18.19
C ILE A 10 12.75 -4.60 18.13
N ILE A 11 13.36 -4.80 19.30
CA ILE A 11 14.79 -5.18 19.43
C ILE A 11 14.96 -6.62 19.92
N VAL A 12 14.13 -7.06 20.86
CA VAL A 12 14.27 -8.35 21.55
C VAL A 12 13.25 -9.35 21.01
N ARG A 13 13.58 -10.65 21.02
CA ARG A 13 12.61 -11.71 20.67
C ARG A 13 12.55 -12.75 21.77
N ASN A 14 11.35 -13.28 22.01
CA ASN A 14 11.18 -14.46 22.83
C ASN A 14 10.79 -15.65 21.94
N ASN A 15 11.50 -16.76 22.08
CA ASN A 15 11.27 -17.98 21.32
C ASN A 15 11.05 -19.16 22.27
N THR A 16 9.88 -19.80 22.16
CA THR A 16 9.55 -20.98 22.94
C THR A 16 9.32 -22.14 21.99
N THR A 17 9.99 -23.27 22.20
CA THR A 17 9.78 -24.48 21.40
C THR A 17 9.28 -25.61 22.27
N VAL A 18 8.31 -26.36 21.76
CA VAL A 18 7.82 -27.59 22.39
C VAL A 18 8.09 -28.74 21.43
N SER A 19 8.78 -29.77 21.93
CA SER A 19 9.12 -30.97 21.17
C SER A 19 8.80 -32.21 21.98
N GLY A 20 8.14 -33.18 21.36
CA GLY A 20 7.82 -34.46 21.99
C GLY A 20 6.82 -35.30 21.20
N PRO A 21 6.50 -36.51 21.68
CA PRO A 21 5.35 -37.28 21.25
C PRO A 21 4.07 -36.60 21.78
N MET A 22 3.11 -36.34 20.91
CA MET A 22 1.83 -35.72 21.28
C MET A 22 0.68 -36.49 20.65
N CYS A 23 -0.45 -36.53 21.34
CA CYS A 23 -1.71 -37.00 20.77
C CYS A 23 -2.18 -36.08 19.63
N ARG A 24 -3.06 -36.57 18.74
CA ARG A 24 -3.61 -35.76 17.63
C ARG A 24 -4.20 -34.44 18.12
N GLU A 25 -5.02 -34.48 19.15
CA GLU A 25 -5.75 -33.30 19.66
C GLU A 25 -4.82 -32.32 20.38
N CYS A 26 -3.94 -32.85 21.23
CA CYS A 26 -2.87 -32.12 21.92
C CYS A 26 -2.01 -31.35 20.91
N GLY A 27 -1.52 -32.04 19.87
CA GLY A 27 -0.69 -31.44 18.83
C GLY A 27 -1.44 -30.39 18.01
N LEU A 28 -2.74 -30.58 17.75
CA LEU A 28 -3.57 -29.59 17.07
C LEU A 28 -3.80 -28.33 17.90
N SER A 29 -4.04 -28.49 19.20
CA SER A 29 -4.24 -27.37 20.13
C SER A 29 -2.95 -26.54 20.25
N THR A 30 -1.80 -27.19 20.48
CA THR A 30 -0.49 -26.53 20.54
C THR A 30 -0.16 -25.84 19.22
N ALA A 31 -0.34 -26.53 18.09
CA ALA A 31 -0.10 -25.97 16.77
C ALA A 31 -0.93 -24.70 16.54
N ARG A 32 -2.24 -24.73 16.79
CA ARG A 32 -3.13 -23.57 16.61
C ARG A 32 -2.77 -22.43 17.55
N SER A 33 -2.43 -22.71 18.81
CA SER A 33 -2.03 -21.69 19.77
C SER A 33 -0.74 -21.00 19.32
N PHE A 34 0.29 -21.77 18.95
CA PHE A 34 1.60 -21.24 18.56
C PHE A 34 1.53 -20.53 17.22
N GLN A 35 0.73 -21.03 16.27
CA GLN A 35 0.52 -20.36 14.99
C GLN A 35 -0.20 -19.02 15.18
N ALA A 36 -1.20 -18.94 16.07
CA ALA A 36 -1.87 -17.68 16.38
C ALA A 36 -0.89 -16.65 16.96
N THR A 37 -0.02 -17.05 17.88
CA THR A 37 1.01 -16.15 18.41
C THR A 37 2.01 -15.72 17.34
N ASN A 38 2.47 -16.63 16.47
CA ASN A 38 3.39 -16.27 15.39
C ASN A 38 2.76 -15.29 14.39
N LEU A 39 1.47 -15.47 14.08
CA LEU A 39 0.72 -14.60 13.17
C LEU A 39 0.38 -13.24 13.77
N TRP A 40 0.27 -13.14 15.10
CA TRP A 40 0.03 -11.87 15.77
C TRP A 40 1.34 -11.18 16.16
N ALA A 41 2.10 -11.83 17.03
CA ALA A 41 3.23 -11.23 17.72
C ALA A 41 4.56 -11.40 16.98
N GLY A 42 4.61 -12.24 15.93
CA GLY A 42 5.85 -12.55 15.22
C GLY A 42 6.31 -11.48 14.22
N TRP A 43 5.50 -10.45 13.94
CA TRP A 43 5.77 -9.45 12.90
C TRP A 43 6.31 -8.11 13.44
N TRP A 44 6.18 -7.85 14.74
CA TRP A 44 6.51 -6.55 15.35
C TRP A 44 8.02 -6.29 15.55
N GLY A 45 8.91 -7.12 15.02
CA GLY A 45 10.35 -6.94 15.15
C GLY A 45 11.08 -7.20 13.83
N LEU A 46 12.12 -6.42 13.53
CA LEU A 46 12.92 -6.50 12.29
C LEU A 46 13.50 -7.90 12.05
N ILE A 47 14.15 -8.48 13.06
CA ILE A 47 14.70 -9.85 12.98
C ILE A 47 13.56 -10.88 12.86
N SER A 48 12.41 -10.57 13.46
CA SER A 48 11.27 -11.48 13.50
C SER A 48 10.55 -11.55 12.15
N LEU A 49 10.54 -10.46 11.35
CA LEU A 49 10.01 -10.43 9.99
C LEU A 49 10.61 -11.51 9.08
N VAL A 50 11.92 -11.79 9.22
CA VAL A 50 12.61 -12.80 8.39
C VAL A 50 12.50 -14.20 8.99
N VAL A 51 12.61 -14.34 10.32
CA VAL A 51 12.65 -15.67 10.97
C VAL A 51 11.26 -16.28 11.15
N ASN A 52 10.22 -15.46 11.34
CA ASN A 52 8.87 -15.91 11.62
C ASN A 52 8.23 -16.73 10.46
N PRO A 53 8.39 -16.37 9.17
CA PRO A 53 7.90 -17.17 8.04
C PRO A 53 8.39 -18.64 8.10
N PHE A 54 9.66 -18.86 8.40
CA PHE A 54 10.22 -20.22 8.51
C PHE A 54 9.58 -21.02 9.66
N LYS A 55 9.29 -20.38 10.79
CA LYS A 55 8.61 -21.00 11.94
C LYS A 55 7.14 -21.31 11.65
N ILE A 56 6.44 -20.38 10.98
CA ILE A 56 5.08 -20.55 10.51
C ILE A 56 5.01 -21.77 9.58
N LEU A 57 5.94 -21.88 8.62
CA LEU A 57 5.99 -22.99 7.68
C LEU A 57 6.30 -24.33 8.38
N GLY A 58 7.29 -24.36 9.26
CA GLY A 58 7.64 -25.56 10.04
C GLY A 58 6.47 -26.05 10.91
N ASN A 59 5.81 -25.14 11.61
CA ASN A 59 4.60 -25.46 12.39
C ASN A 59 3.46 -25.95 11.51
N PHE A 60 3.28 -25.37 10.31
CA PHE A 60 2.24 -25.80 9.37
C PHE A 60 2.50 -27.22 8.85
N MET A 61 3.74 -27.54 8.46
CA MET A 61 4.13 -28.89 8.06
C MET A 61 3.92 -29.90 9.19
N ASN A 62 4.30 -29.55 10.42
CA ASN A 62 4.08 -30.42 11.58
C ASN A 62 2.59 -30.55 11.93
N SER A 63 1.79 -29.51 11.72
CA SER A 63 0.33 -29.56 11.87
C SER A 63 -0.31 -30.54 10.89
N ARG A 64 0.18 -30.60 9.64
CA ARG A 64 -0.26 -31.59 8.65
C ARG A 64 0.09 -33.00 9.08
N LYS A 65 1.27 -33.23 9.67
CA LYS A 65 1.68 -34.52 10.23
C LYS A 65 0.78 -34.94 11.40
N VAL A 66 0.47 -34.01 12.32
CA VAL A 66 -0.47 -34.28 13.44
C VAL A 66 -1.86 -34.66 12.93
N LYS A 67 -2.38 -33.96 11.91
CA LYS A 67 -3.70 -34.25 11.33
C LYS A 67 -3.82 -35.67 10.74
N ARG A 68 -2.69 -36.29 10.37
CA ARG A 68 -2.64 -37.65 9.83
C ARG A 68 -2.62 -38.74 10.90
N LEU A 69 -2.44 -38.39 12.17
CA LEU A 69 -2.51 -39.35 13.27
C LEU A 69 -3.95 -39.82 13.47
N SER A 70 -4.10 -41.08 13.90
CA SER A 70 -5.37 -41.60 14.38
C SER A 70 -5.85 -40.82 15.62
N PRO A 71 -7.17 -40.67 15.81
CA PRO A 71 -7.72 -40.10 17.04
C PRO A 71 -7.28 -40.94 18.26
N PRO A 72 -7.25 -40.35 19.48
CA PRO A 72 -6.84 -41.07 20.69
C PRO A 72 -7.73 -42.29 20.91
N VAL A 73 -7.13 -43.50 20.95
CA VAL A 73 -7.88 -44.78 21.07
C VAL A 73 -8.17 -45.11 22.54
N GLU A 74 -7.39 -44.57 23.48
CA GLU A 74 -7.67 -44.63 24.91
C GLU A 74 -7.37 -43.28 25.57
N PRO A 75 -8.15 -42.84 26.58
CA PRO A 75 -7.76 -41.72 27.40
C PRO A 75 -6.50 -42.14 28.16
N SER A 76 -5.35 -41.59 27.76
CA SER A 76 -4.20 -41.50 28.65
C SER A 76 -4.65 -40.92 30.00
N LYS A 77 -3.88 -41.10 31.08
CA LYS A 77 -4.19 -40.53 32.42
C LYS A 77 -4.50 -39.01 32.42
N LEU A 78 -4.21 -38.32 31.32
CA LEU A 78 -4.53 -36.93 31.07
C LEU A 78 -5.61 -36.82 29.99
N ALA A 79 -6.64 -36.00 30.25
CA ALA A 79 -7.67 -35.69 29.28
C ALA A 79 -7.07 -34.96 28.04
N PRO A 80 -7.52 -35.29 26.81
CA PRO A 80 -7.07 -34.60 25.60
C PRO A 80 -7.33 -33.10 25.66
N LEU A 81 -6.34 -32.30 25.27
CA LEU A 81 -6.50 -30.84 25.21
C LEU A 81 -7.39 -30.49 24.01
N SER A 82 -8.49 -29.77 24.27
CA SER A 82 -9.39 -29.39 23.20
C SER A 82 -8.65 -28.55 22.13
N PRO A 83 -8.79 -28.88 20.84
CA PRO A 83 -8.13 -28.15 19.75
C PRO A 83 -8.54 -26.67 19.63
N GLY A 84 -9.58 -26.25 20.35
CA GLY A 84 -10.10 -24.89 20.38
C GLY A 84 -10.61 -24.38 19.02
N ARG A 85 -10.90 -23.07 18.97
CA ARG A 85 -11.39 -22.39 17.76
C ARG A 85 -10.32 -22.32 16.66
N PRO A 86 -10.71 -22.40 15.37
CA PRO A 86 -9.81 -22.22 14.23
C PRO A 86 -9.20 -20.81 14.24
N LEU A 87 -8.03 -20.67 13.62
CA LEU A 87 -7.20 -19.45 13.68
C LEU A 87 -7.97 -18.19 13.27
N TRP A 88 -8.74 -18.25 12.18
CA TRP A 88 -9.50 -17.11 11.66
C TRP A 88 -10.66 -16.65 12.57
N GLN A 89 -11.12 -17.51 13.50
CA GLN A 89 -12.16 -17.17 14.47
C GLN A 89 -11.58 -16.63 15.79
N ARG A 90 -10.26 -16.45 15.89
CA ARG A 90 -9.63 -15.90 17.09
C ARG A 90 -9.58 -14.37 16.99
N PRO A 91 -10.03 -13.63 18.02
CA PRO A 91 -10.01 -12.16 18.01
C PRO A 91 -8.59 -11.59 17.84
N ALA A 92 -7.56 -12.37 18.25
CA ALA A 92 -6.16 -12.04 18.01
C ALA A 92 -5.78 -11.87 16.52
N MET A 93 -6.60 -12.37 15.58
CA MET A 93 -6.41 -12.17 14.14
C MET A 93 -7.07 -10.89 13.59
N ALA A 94 -7.93 -10.21 14.35
CA ALA A 94 -8.57 -8.98 13.88
C ALA A 94 -7.57 -7.81 13.76
N LEU A 95 -6.71 -7.65 14.77
CA LEU A 95 -5.70 -6.59 14.80
C LEU A 95 -4.66 -6.64 13.65
N PRO A 96 -4.01 -7.79 13.32
CA PRO A 96 -3.06 -7.84 12.22
C PRO A 96 -3.74 -7.63 10.87
N VAL A 97 -4.99 -8.10 10.70
CA VAL A 97 -5.79 -7.83 9.49
C VAL A 97 -6.11 -6.33 9.37
N ALA A 98 -6.58 -5.71 10.46
CA ALA A 98 -6.84 -4.27 10.49
C ALA A 98 -5.59 -3.45 10.19
N PHE A 99 -4.42 -3.86 10.71
CA PHE A 99 -3.15 -3.20 10.41
C PHE A 99 -2.78 -3.28 8.92
N VAL A 100 -2.92 -4.47 8.29
CA VAL A 100 -2.66 -4.63 6.85
C VAL A 100 -3.64 -3.80 6.01
N ILE A 101 -4.92 -3.75 6.38
CA ILE A 101 -5.92 -2.92 5.70
C ILE A 101 -5.57 -1.44 5.83
N LEU A 102 -5.23 -0.98 7.05
CA LEU A 102 -4.85 0.41 7.29
C LEU A 102 -3.57 0.79 6.52
N LEU A 103 -2.56 -0.08 6.53
CA LEU A 103 -1.31 0.12 5.78
C LEU A 103 -1.58 0.17 4.26
N GLY A 104 -2.41 -0.75 3.75
CA GLY A 104 -2.80 -0.75 2.34
C GLY A 104 -3.55 0.53 1.97
N TRP A 105 -4.44 1.01 2.85
CA TRP A 105 -5.17 2.26 2.65
C TRP A 105 -4.26 3.48 2.69
N THR A 106 -3.30 3.56 3.63
CA THR A 106 -2.35 4.68 3.68
C THR A 106 -1.44 4.70 2.45
N ILE A 107 -0.93 3.54 2.02
CA ILE A 107 -0.12 3.40 0.79
C ILE A 107 -0.94 3.80 -0.44
N TYR A 108 -2.21 3.36 -0.52
CA TYR A 108 -3.10 3.76 -1.60
C TYR A 108 -3.27 5.28 -1.66
N GLN A 109 -3.52 5.93 -0.51
CA GLN A 109 -3.69 7.38 -0.44
C GLN A 109 -2.42 8.16 -0.80
N THR A 110 -1.24 7.66 -0.43
CA THR A 110 0.04 8.32 -0.76
C THR A 110 0.49 8.04 -2.19
N SER A 111 0.08 6.92 -2.79
CA SER A 111 0.46 6.57 -4.17
C SER A 111 -0.05 7.56 -5.23
N SER A 112 -1.11 8.32 -4.93
CA SER A 112 -1.62 9.38 -5.81
C SER A 112 -0.80 10.68 -5.74
N LEU A 113 0.19 10.79 -4.86
CA LEU A 113 1.03 11.98 -4.71
C LEU A 113 2.34 11.78 -5.46
N LYS A 114 2.58 12.59 -6.50
CA LYS A 114 3.86 12.64 -7.22
C LYS A 114 4.56 13.96 -6.98
N ARG A 115 5.90 13.96 -6.98
CA ARG A 115 6.65 15.22 -7.04
C ARG A 115 6.47 15.84 -8.41
N THR A 116 6.44 17.16 -8.45
CA THR A 116 6.38 17.93 -9.70
C THR A 116 7.52 17.58 -10.65
N ALA A 117 8.72 17.26 -10.14
CA ALA A 117 9.86 16.79 -10.92
C ALA A 117 9.64 15.45 -11.66
N ASP A 118 8.75 14.60 -11.12
CA ASP A 118 8.46 13.25 -11.61
C ASP A 118 7.23 13.22 -12.55
N LEU A 119 6.64 14.38 -12.84
CA LEU A 119 5.50 14.50 -13.76
C LEU A 119 5.93 14.26 -15.20
N VAL A 120 5.05 13.63 -15.98
CA VAL A 120 5.23 13.39 -17.41
C VAL A 120 4.08 13.94 -18.23
N VAL A 121 4.31 14.15 -19.52
CA VAL A 121 3.29 14.60 -20.48
C VAL A 121 2.14 13.58 -20.52
N GLY A 122 0.91 14.08 -20.50
CA GLY A 122 -0.33 13.30 -20.49
C GLY A 122 -0.88 12.96 -19.10
N GLU A 123 -0.25 13.44 -18.01
CA GLU A 123 -0.78 13.25 -16.66
C GLU A 123 -1.83 14.30 -16.30
N CYS A 124 -2.94 13.84 -15.71
CA CYS A 124 -3.99 14.70 -15.18
C CYS A 124 -3.80 14.95 -13.69
N ILE A 125 -3.78 16.22 -13.30
CA ILE A 125 -3.49 16.67 -11.93
C ILE A 125 -4.54 17.65 -11.42
N SER A 126 -4.69 17.73 -10.10
CA SER A 126 -5.53 18.75 -9.47
C SER A 126 -4.79 20.08 -9.30
N SER A 127 -5.55 21.18 -9.22
CA SER A 127 -5.08 22.56 -9.08
C SER A 127 -4.25 22.78 -7.81
N ARG A 128 -4.35 21.89 -6.84
CA ARG A 128 -3.71 22.03 -5.53
C ARG A 128 -2.29 21.46 -5.56
N VAL A 129 -1.38 22.19 -6.21
CA VAL A 129 0.05 21.94 -6.12
C VAL A 129 0.57 22.59 -4.83
N ALA A 130 0.84 21.78 -3.81
CA ALA A 130 1.32 22.24 -2.51
C ALA A 130 2.77 21.78 -2.31
N GLY A 131 3.70 22.72 -2.09
CA GLY A 131 5.09 22.40 -1.77
C GLY A 131 5.86 21.62 -2.85
N GLY A 132 5.42 21.69 -4.12
CA GLY A 132 6.05 20.95 -5.23
C GLY A 132 5.59 19.50 -5.38
N VAL A 133 4.48 19.12 -4.76
CA VAL A 133 3.81 17.82 -4.95
C VAL A 133 2.48 18.04 -5.66
N ALA A 134 2.21 17.24 -6.69
CA ALA A 134 0.96 17.24 -7.44
C ALA A 134 0.23 15.90 -7.22
N ARG A 135 -1.11 15.96 -7.12
CA ARG A 135 -1.94 14.75 -7.04
C ARG A 135 -2.33 14.31 -8.44
N THR A 136 -1.87 13.14 -8.87
CA THR A 136 -2.22 12.53 -10.16
C THR A 136 -3.51 11.75 -10.07
N MET A 137 -4.37 11.86 -11.07
CA MET A 137 -5.68 11.21 -11.16
C MET A 137 -5.88 10.64 -12.58
N ASP A 138 -6.84 9.75 -12.77
CA ASP A 138 -7.23 9.33 -14.12
C ASP A 138 -7.85 10.52 -14.86
N CYS A 139 -7.48 10.72 -16.13
CA CYS A 139 -8.04 11.80 -16.96
C CYS A 139 -9.55 11.65 -17.20
N ARG A 140 -10.12 10.46 -16.94
CA ARG A 140 -11.57 10.23 -16.94
C ARG A 140 -12.26 10.81 -15.70
N ASP A 141 -11.55 10.89 -14.58
CA ASP A 141 -12.06 11.46 -13.34
C ASP A 141 -12.05 13.00 -13.39
N PRO A 142 -12.81 13.67 -12.51
CA PRO A 142 -12.73 15.11 -12.34
C PRO A 142 -11.29 15.55 -11.98
N HIS A 143 -10.66 16.29 -12.89
CA HIS A 143 -9.32 16.84 -12.76
C HIS A 143 -9.32 18.29 -13.24
N ASP A 144 -8.40 19.10 -12.73
CA ASP A 144 -8.36 20.53 -13.03
C ASP A 144 -7.40 20.86 -14.19
N MET A 145 -6.32 20.09 -14.33
CA MET A 145 -5.25 20.37 -15.28
C MET A 145 -4.69 19.10 -15.92
N GLU A 146 -4.19 19.24 -17.15
CA GLU A 146 -3.48 18.21 -17.89
C GLU A 146 -2.06 18.70 -18.23
N VAL A 147 -1.05 17.86 -17.96
CA VAL A 147 0.35 18.18 -18.26
C VAL A 147 0.59 17.99 -19.76
N ILE A 148 0.76 19.09 -20.47
CA ILE A 148 1.00 19.08 -21.92
C ILE A 148 2.49 19.08 -22.28
N GLY A 149 3.35 19.44 -21.32
CA GLY A 149 4.76 19.64 -21.59
C GLY A 149 5.61 19.67 -20.34
N VAL A 150 6.82 19.12 -20.44
CA VAL A 150 7.85 19.20 -19.41
C VAL A 150 9.14 19.64 -20.06
N VAL A 151 9.72 20.74 -19.58
CA VAL A 151 10.99 21.29 -20.06
C VAL A 151 12.05 21.01 -19.00
N ASP A 152 12.96 20.09 -19.31
CA ASP A 152 14.00 19.63 -18.38
C ASP A 152 15.20 20.59 -18.25
N ASP A 153 15.36 21.56 -19.17
CA ASP A 153 16.49 22.49 -19.19
C ASP A 153 16.01 23.95 -19.19
N VAL A 154 15.99 24.53 -17.99
CA VAL A 154 15.54 25.90 -17.71
C VAL A 154 16.58 26.94 -18.16
N SER A 155 17.82 26.53 -18.42
CA SER A 155 18.88 27.43 -18.89
C SER A 155 18.78 27.80 -20.37
N LYS A 156 17.97 27.07 -21.14
CA LYS A 156 17.65 27.42 -22.55
C LYS A 156 16.53 28.47 -22.66
N MET A 157 16.07 29.03 -21.55
CA MET A 157 15.01 30.02 -21.52
C MET A 157 15.52 31.41 -21.93
N GLY A 158 15.02 31.90 -23.07
CA GLY A 158 15.07 33.33 -23.39
C GLY A 158 14.17 34.16 -22.45
N GLU A 159 14.39 35.46 -22.44
CA GLU A 159 13.71 36.46 -21.57
C GLU A 159 12.16 36.39 -21.55
N PRO A 160 11.52 36.93 -20.50
CA PRO A 160 10.23 36.47 -19.96
C PRO A 160 8.97 37.03 -20.63
N THR A 161 9.02 37.45 -21.90
CA THR A 161 7.89 38.15 -22.53
C THR A 161 6.91 37.24 -23.28
N GLN A 162 7.31 36.00 -23.59
CA GLN A 162 6.46 34.91 -24.10
C GLN A 162 7.06 33.60 -23.58
N GLY A 163 6.32 32.87 -22.75
CA GLY A 163 6.88 31.71 -22.05
C GLY A 163 7.17 30.56 -23.02
N PRO A 164 8.17 29.69 -22.74
CA PRO A 164 8.42 28.48 -23.53
C PRO A 164 7.20 27.54 -23.58
N CYS A 165 6.30 27.64 -22.59
CA CYS A 165 5.02 26.92 -22.60
C CYS A 165 4.02 27.44 -23.65
N ASP A 166 4.09 28.73 -24.03
CA ASP A 166 3.22 29.31 -25.05
C ASP A 166 3.64 28.86 -26.45
N ALA A 167 4.96 28.79 -26.69
CA ALA A 167 5.53 28.22 -27.90
C ALA A 167 5.20 26.71 -28.00
N LEU A 168 5.33 25.97 -26.90
CA LEU A 168 5.01 24.55 -26.85
C LEU A 168 3.50 24.29 -27.08
N ALA A 169 2.63 25.16 -26.56
CA ALA A 169 1.18 25.11 -26.81
C ALA A 169 0.82 25.44 -28.27
N SER A 170 1.66 26.19 -28.99
CA SER A 170 1.48 26.46 -30.42
C SER A 170 1.97 25.32 -31.32
N GLU A 171 2.96 24.55 -30.86
CA GLU A 171 3.60 23.45 -31.60
C GLU A 171 2.88 22.11 -31.41
N LEU A 172 2.46 21.81 -30.18
CA LEU A 172 1.39 20.85 -29.93
C LEU A 172 0.10 21.51 -30.40
N ARG A 173 -0.27 21.31 -31.67
CA ARG A 173 -1.66 21.48 -32.13
C ARG A 173 -2.55 20.69 -31.17
N VAL A 174 -3.01 21.31 -30.08
CA VAL A 174 -4.07 20.79 -29.23
C VAL A 174 -5.26 20.72 -30.18
N PRO A 175 -5.59 19.53 -30.71
CA PRO A 175 -6.59 19.45 -31.74
C PRO A 175 -7.93 19.68 -31.02
N GLU A 176 -8.69 20.66 -31.51
CA GLU A 176 -10.10 20.89 -31.16
C GLU A 176 -10.45 21.62 -29.85
N MET A 177 -9.72 22.67 -29.42
CA MET A 177 -10.28 23.59 -28.42
C MET A 177 -10.05 25.07 -28.75
N PRO A 178 -11.06 25.96 -28.60
CA PRO A 178 -10.88 27.39 -28.73
C PRO A 178 -9.96 27.92 -27.63
N LEU A 179 -8.99 28.77 -28.00
CA LEU A 179 -8.00 29.34 -27.08
C LEU A 179 -8.61 30.15 -25.92
N GLU A 180 -9.89 30.52 -25.99
CA GLU A 180 -10.59 31.34 -25.00
C GLU A 180 -10.88 30.58 -23.69
N ASP A 181 -10.90 29.24 -23.71
CA ASP A 181 -11.23 28.38 -22.56
C ASP A 181 -10.01 27.67 -21.94
N LEU A 182 -8.81 28.11 -22.31
CA LEU A 182 -7.57 27.39 -22.06
C LEU A 182 -6.57 28.29 -21.32
N GLN A 183 -6.42 28.08 -20.01
CA GLN A 183 -5.40 28.78 -19.22
C GLN A 183 -4.13 27.93 -19.14
N ILE A 184 -3.05 28.41 -19.77
CA ILE A 184 -1.72 27.82 -19.63
C ILE A 184 -1.18 28.22 -18.25
N VAL A 185 -0.84 27.23 -17.45
CA VAL A 185 -0.21 27.40 -16.13
C VAL A 185 1.15 26.74 -16.18
N TYR A 186 2.18 27.48 -15.79
CA TYR A 186 3.52 26.92 -15.63
C TYR A 186 3.93 26.93 -14.17
N PHE A 187 4.64 25.89 -13.76
CA PHE A 187 5.23 25.80 -12.43
C PHE A 187 6.63 25.23 -12.51
N GLN A 188 7.52 25.78 -11.68
CA GLN A 188 8.88 25.29 -11.56
C GLN A 188 8.93 24.17 -10.52
N SER A 189 9.69 23.13 -10.81
CA SER A 189 9.99 22.05 -9.87
C SER A 189 10.58 22.62 -8.57
N SER A 190 10.07 22.14 -7.44
CA SER A 190 10.58 22.47 -6.10
C SER A 190 11.95 21.82 -5.83
N ASP A 191 12.36 20.85 -6.67
CA ASP A 191 13.66 20.20 -6.56
C ASP A 191 14.77 21.10 -7.14
N LYS A 192 15.62 21.62 -6.26
CA LYS A 192 16.78 22.45 -6.63
C LYS A 192 17.87 21.69 -7.39
N SER A 193 17.90 20.35 -7.28
CA SER A 193 18.90 19.52 -7.97
C SER A 193 18.54 19.24 -9.43
N GLN A 194 17.25 19.34 -9.79
CA GLN A 194 16.74 19.23 -11.16
C GLN A 194 15.63 20.27 -11.39
N PRO A 195 15.98 21.51 -11.78
CA PRO A 195 14.99 22.51 -12.12
C PRO A 195 14.30 22.09 -13.42
N LYS A 196 13.03 21.73 -13.33
CA LYS A 196 12.15 21.47 -14.47
C LYS A 196 11.06 22.53 -14.52
N LEU A 197 10.65 22.94 -15.71
CA LEU A 197 9.46 23.73 -15.91
C LEU A 197 8.35 22.83 -16.45
N ILE A 198 7.22 22.79 -15.75
CA ILE A 198 6.08 21.98 -16.14
C ILE A 198 5.03 22.91 -16.71
N CYS A 199 4.62 22.63 -17.95
CA CYS A 199 3.57 23.33 -18.66
C CYS A 199 2.29 22.48 -18.56
N ALA A 200 1.28 23.02 -17.87
CA ALA A 200 -0.02 22.38 -17.75
C ALA A 200 -1.10 23.28 -18.34
N VAL A 201 -2.12 22.66 -18.89
CA VAL A 201 -3.30 23.34 -19.39
C VAL A 201 -4.43 23.12 -18.39
N ARG A 202 -5.07 24.21 -17.98
CA ARG A 202 -6.29 24.19 -17.21
C ARG A 202 -7.48 24.31 -18.16
N ARG A 203 -8.39 23.33 -18.11
CA ARG A 203 -9.64 23.36 -18.88
C ARG A 203 -10.73 24.00 -18.00
N PHE A 204 -11.32 25.12 -18.44
CA PHE A 204 -12.42 25.75 -17.70
C PHE A 204 -13.76 25.02 -17.85
N ASP A 205 -13.89 24.20 -18.90
CA ASP A 205 -15.17 23.61 -19.32
C ASP A 205 -15.58 22.33 -18.56
N LYS A 206 -14.84 21.96 -17.52
CA LYS A 206 -15.35 21.01 -16.50
C LYS A 206 -15.80 21.82 -15.28
N GLN A 207 -17.00 22.38 -15.34
CA GLN A 207 -17.80 22.50 -14.12
C GLN A 207 -17.79 21.14 -13.39
N PRO A 208 -17.76 21.09 -12.06
CA PRO A 208 -17.97 19.83 -11.35
C PRO A 208 -19.25 19.23 -11.92
N MET A 209 -19.25 17.96 -12.32
CA MET A 209 -20.51 17.27 -12.55
C MET A 209 -21.30 17.38 -11.25
N THR A 210 -22.18 18.37 -11.16
CA THR A 210 -23.33 18.37 -10.29
C THR A 210 -24.23 17.28 -10.85
N GLY A 211 -23.85 16.03 -10.59
CA GLY A 211 -24.79 14.92 -10.64
C GLY A 211 -25.98 15.33 -9.78
N PRO A 212 -27.22 15.22 -10.28
CA PRO A 212 -28.38 15.63 -9.52
C PRO A 212 -28.38 14.89 -8.19
N LEU A 213 -28.63 15.63 -7.11
CA LEU A 213 -29.17 15.07 -5.88
C LEU A 213 -30.48 14.36 -6.23
N SER A 214 -30.39 13.08 -6.59
CA SER A 214 -31.55 12.19 -6.62
C SER A 214 -31.83 11.78 -5.18
N GLY A 215 -32.82 12.43 -4.58
CA GLY A 215 -33.52 11.90 -3.43
C GLY A 215 -34.15 10.54 -3.75
N GLY A 216 -34.25 9.71 -2.71
CA GLY A 216 -34.81 8.36 -2.71
C GLY A 216 -34.33 7.59 -1.51
#